data_AF-A0A1U7NAZ2-F1
#
_entry.id   AF-A0A1U7NAZ2-F1
#
_cell.length_a   1.000
_cell.length_b   1.000
_cell.length_c   1.000
_cell.angle_alpha   90.00
_cell.angle_beta   90.00
_cell.angle_gamma   90.00
#
_symmetry.space_group_name_H-M   'P 1'
#
loop_
_entity.id
_entity.type
_entity.pdbx_description
1 polymer ?
#
loop_
_entity_poly.entity_id
_entity_poly.type
_entity_poly.pdbx_seq_one_letter_code
_entity_poly.pdbx_strand_id
1 'polypeptide(L)'
;MGKKCRTQAVERDLEWEIIEPLLPKKKQTRPPKWSKRQILDGILYQLKNGCNWCDLPKDLPPYSTVFWYYKQWREQGVIENLRDILHRRVREQVKKKGNGQPS
;
A
#
# COMPACT_ATOMS: atom_id res chain seq x y z
N MET A 1 -26.84 -14.82 -2.68
CA MET A 1 -25.67 -14.12 -2.10
C MET A 1 -24.53 -14.12 -3.12
N GLY A 2 -24.35 -13.05 -3.89
CA GLY A 2 -23.30 -12.98 -4.91
C GLY A 2 -22.77 -11.56 -5.01
N LYS A 3 -21.84 -11.19 -4.13
CA LYS A 3 -21.16 -9.90 -4.18
C LYS A 3 -19.73 -10.11 -3.71
N LYS A 4 -18.82 -10.22 -4.68
CA LYS A 4 -17.42 -9.71 -4.71
C LYS A 4 -16.71 -10.34 -5.91
N CYS A 5 -17.24 -10.14 -7.11
CA CYS A 5 -16.49 -10.37 -8.34
C CYS A 5 -15.37 -9.31 -8.40
N ARG A 6 -14.14 -9.70 -8.05
CA ARG A 6 -12.87 -9.28 -8.67
C ARG A 6 -12.63 -7.80 -9.04
N THR A 7 -13.33 -6.80 -8.52
CA THR A 7 -13.09 -5.39 -8.89
C THR A 7 -11.91 -4.77 -8.15
N GLN A 8 -11.59 -5.26 -6.95
CA GLN A 8 -10.57 -4.64 -6.07
C GLN A 8 -9.11 -4.91 -6.51
N ALA A 9 -8.88 -5.79 -7.49
CA ALA A 9 -7.53 -6.10 -8.00
C ALA A 9 -7.10 -5.19 -9.16
N VAL A 10 -8.04 -4.74 -9.99
CA VAL A 10 -7.75 -3.83 -11.13
C VAL A 10 -7.48 -2.40 -10.66
N GLU A 11 -8.23 -1.92 -9.66
CA GLU A 11 -7.98 -0.59 -9.07
C GLU A 11 -6.57 -0.48 -8.48
N ARG A 12 -6.07 -1.56 -7.85
CA ARG A 12 -4.73 -1.60 -7.27
C ARG A 12 -3.59 -1.60 -8.31
N ASP A 13 -3.84 -2.04 -9.54
CA ASP A 13 -2.85 -1.96 -10.63
C ASP A 13 -2.69 -0.53 -11.14
N LEU A 14 -3.82 0.16 -11.37
CA LEU A 14 -3.82 1.58 -11.77
C LEU A 14 -3.26 2.49 -10.67
N GLU A 15 -3.53 2.17 -9.41
CA GLU A 15 -2.90 2.85 -8.28
C GLU A 15 -1.40 2.57 -8.22
N TRP A 16 -0.97 1.36 -8.57
CA TRP A 16 0.44 1.00 -8.61
C TRP A 16 1.20 1.80 -9.66
N GLU A 17 0.65 2.04 -10.84
CA GLU A 17 1.29 2.87 -11.88
C GLU A 17 1.58 4.30 -11.39
N ILE A 18 0.75 4.82 -10.49
CA ILE A 18 0.93 6.16 -9.90
C ILE A 18 1.93 6.12 -8.74
N ILE A 19 1.97 5.03 -7.98
CA ILE A 19 2.83 4.88 -6.80
C ILE A 19 4.26 4.47 -7.21
N GLU A 20 4.42 3.62 -8.21
CA GLU A 20 5.71 3.12 -8.68
C GLU A 20 6.76 4.23 -8.95
N PRO A 21 6.43 5.34 -9.65
CA PRO A 21 7.40 6.41 -9.88
C PRO A 21 7.76 7.19 -8.60
N LEU A 22 6.91 7.18 -7.58
CA LEU A 22 7.18 7.82 -6.28
C LEU A 22 8.11 6.98 -5.41
N LEU A 23 8.25 5.69 -5.73
CA LEU A 23 9.15 4.81 -5.00
C LEU A 23 10.59 5.05 -5.42
N PRO A 24 11.53 5.07 -4.46
CA PRO A 24 12.93 5.30 -4.76
C PRO A 24 13.46 4.20 -5.69
N LYS A 25 13.96 4.63 -6.86
CA LYS A 25 14.64 3.77 -7.82
C LYS A 25 16.10 3.61 -7.40
N LYS A 26 16.35 2.94 -6.28
CA LYS A 26 17.72 2.60 -5.88
C LYS A 26 18.25 1.56 -6.89
N LYS A 27 19.40 1.83 -7.51
CA LYS A 27 20.13 0.82 -8.30
C LYS A 27 20.52 -0.30 -7.35
N GLN A 28 19.79 -1.40 -7.37
CA GLN A 28 20.12 -2.58 -6.61
C GLN A 28 20.99 -3.48 -7.49
N THR A 29 22.20 -3.79 -7.02
CA THR A 29 23.15 -4.67 -7.70
C THR A 29 22.65 -6.12 -7.78
N ARG A 30 21.65 -6.48 -6.96
CA ARG A 30 21.02 -7.79 -6.94
C ARG A 30 19.53 -7.65 -7.24
N PRO A 31 18.94 -8.50 -8.09
CA PRO A 31 17.50 -8.49 -8.30
C PRO A 31 16.80 -8.81 -6.97
N PRO A 32 15.89 -7.96 -6.49
CA PRO A 32 15.14 -8.26 -5.28
C PRO A 32 14.25 -9.48 -5.52
N LYS A 33 14.26 -10.43 -4.57
CA LYS A 33 13.41 -11.63 -4.60
C LYS A 33 11.91 -11.29 -4.59
N TRP A 34 11.56 -10.11 -4.07
CA TRP A 34 10.19 -9.63 -3.90
C TRP A 34 9.99 -8.34 -4.69
N SER A 35 8.88 -8.25 -5.43
CA SER A 35 8.53 -7.02 -6.13
C SER A 35 8.24 -5.91 -5.12
N LYS A 36 8.56 -4.66 -5.46
CA LYS A 36 8.24 -3.49 -4.61
C LYS A 36 6.75 -3.44 -4.26
N ARG A 37 5.89 -3.96 -5.13
CA ARG A 37 4.45 -4.09 -4.92
C ARG A 37 4.11 -4.99 -3.75
N GLN A 38 4.74 -6.17 -3.65
CA GLN A 38 4.51 -7.10 -2.55
C GLN A 38 4.99 -6.52 -1.22
N ILE A 39 6.11 -5.79 -1.25
CA ILE A 39 6.63 -5.08 -0.07
C ILE A 39 5.64 -3.98 0.36
N LEU A 40 5.12 -3.20 -0.59
CA LEU A 40 4.14 -2.17 -0.29
C LEU A 40 2.83 -2.77 0.24
N ASP A 41 2.36 -3.88 -0.34
CA ASP A 41 1.16 -4.59 0.14
C ASP A 41 1.34 -5.02 1.60
N GLY A 42 2.52 -5.52 1.97
CA GLY A 42 2.83 -5.82 3.37
C GLY A 42 2.88 -4.62 4.30
N ILE A 43 3.42 -3.49 3.85
CA ILE A 43 3.42 -2.23 4.61
C ILE A 43 1.97 -1.74 4.79
N LEU A 44 1.17 -1.73 3.72
CA LEU A 44 -0.22 -1.28 3.75
C LEU A 44 -1.09 -2.20 4.61
N TYR A 45 -0.88 -3.51 4.55
CA TYR A 45 -1.55 -4.48 5.40
C TYR A 45 -1.27 -4.19 6.88
N GLN A 46 0.00 -3.98 7.23
CA GLN A 46 0.42 -3.61 8.57
C GLN A 46 -0.22 -2.28 9.02
N LEU A 47 -0.21 -1.25 8.18
CA LEU A 47 -0.79 0.06 8.50
C LEU A 47 -2.31 0.03 8.63
N LYS A 48 -2.99 -0.84 7.88
CA LYS A 48 -4.45 -0.97 7.87
C LYS A 48 -4.98 -1.78 9.06
N ASN A 49 -4.31 -2.90 9.37
CA ASN A 49 -4.78 -3.82 10.41
C ASN A 49 -4.16 -3.52 11.77
N GLY A 50 -3.04 -2.80 11.83
CA GLY A 50 -2.35 -2.50 13.10
C GLY A 50 -1.79 -3.74 13.81
N CYS A 51 -1.55 -4.83 13.08
CA CYS A 51 -1.02 -6.09 13.62
C CYS A 51 0.44 -5.97 14.06
N ASN A 52 1.04 -7.00 14.66
CA ASN A 52 2.49 -7.01 14.81
C ASN A 52 3.12 -7.42 13.46
N TRP A 53 4.33 -6.95 13.15
CA TRP A 53 5.02 -7.34 11.92
C TRP A 53 5.20 -8.88 11.83
N CYS A 54 5.39 -9.56 12.96
CA CYS A 54 5.48 -11.02 13.02
C CYS A 54 4.18 -11.76 12.65
N ASP A 55 3.04 -11.06 12.67
CA ASP A 55 1.72 -11.61 12.36
C ASP A 55 1.35 -11.42 10.87
N LEU A 56 2.30 -10.96 10.04
CA LEU A 56 2.04 -10.86 8.61
C LEU A 56 1.68 -12.24 8.02
N PRO A 57 0.64 -12.32 7.17
CA PRO A 57 0.29 -13.56 6.50
C PRO A 57 1.43 -14.05 5.60
N LYS A 58 1.61 -15.36 5.51
CA LYS A 58 2.70 -16.02 4.76
C LYS A 58 2.66 -15.80 3.24
N ASP A 59 1.55 -15.28 2.73
CA ASP A 59 1.40 -14.87 1.32
C ASP A 59 2.23 -13.63 0.99
N LEU A 60 2.58 -12.84 2.01
CA LEU A 60 3.38 -11.63 1.89
C LEU A 60 4.88 -11.90 2.11
N PRO A 61 5.74 -11.00 1.63
CA PRO A 61 7.16 -11.06 1.92
C PRO A 61 7.43 -11.14 3.43
N PRO A 62 8.51 -11.80 3.84
CA PRO A 62 8.87 -11.94 5.24
C PRO A 62 9.00 -10.57 5.90
N TYR A 63 8.45 -10.46 7.10
CA TYR A 63 8.34 -9.20 7.83
C TYR A 63 9.66 -8.46 7.98
N SER A 64 10.79 -9.17 8.12
CA SER A 64 12.13 -8.58 8.20
C SER A 64 12.49 -7.78 6.94
N THR A 65 12.11 -8.29 5.76
CA THR A 65 12.29 -7.58 4.50
C THR A 65 11.37 -6.38 4.42
N VAL A 66 10.08 -6.57 4.74
CA VAL A 66 9.08 -5.49 4.71
C VAL A 66 9.48 -4.34 5.64
N PHE A 67 9.92 -4.66 6.86
CA PHE A 67 10.35 -3.69 7.85
C PHE A 67 11.61 -2.93 7.42
N TRP A 68 12.58 -3.61 6.81
CA TRP A 68 13.78 -2.95 6.28
C TRP A 68 13.44 -1.91 5.21
N TYR A 69 12.55 -2.25 4.28
CA TYR A 69 12.07 -1.31 3.26
C TYR A 69 11.23 -0.20 3.87
N TYR A 70 10.33 -0.52 4.82
CA TYR A 70 9.53 0.46 5.54
C TYR A 70 10.42 1.51 6.21
N LYS A 71 11.47 1.08 6.93
CA LYS A 71 12.41 2.00 7.57
C LYS A 71 13.10 2.90 6.55
N GLN A 72 13.67 2.34 5.49
CA GLN A 72 14.33 3.10 4.43
C GLN A 72 13.40 4.10 3.74
N TRP A 73 12.15 3.71 3.46
CA TRP A 73 11.17 4.57 2.81
C TRP A 73 10.63 5.64 3.75
N ARG A 74 10.57 5.36 5.05
CA ARG A 74 10.21 6.35 6.07
C ARG A 74 11.32 7.39 6.25
N GLU A 75 12.58 6.99 6.24
CA GLU A 75 13.73 7.92 6.24
C GLU A 75 13.77 8.81 4.99
N GLN A 76 13.23 8.34 3.87
CA GLN A 76 13.15 9.09 2.62
C GLN A 76 11.84 9.89 2.45
N GLY A 77 10.93 9.88 3.43
CA GLY A 77 9.64 10.58 3.35
C GLY A 77 8.62 9.98 2.38
N VAL A 78 8.92 8.83 1.77
CA VAL A 78 8.06 8.17 0.77
C VAL A 78 6.75 7.69 1.40
N ILE A 79 6.82 7.18 2.63
CA ILE A 79 5.65 6.71 3.37
C ILE A 79 4.68 7.86 3.70
N GLU A 80 5.22 9.04 4.03
CA GLU A 80 4.43 10.22 4.35
C GLU A 80 3.72 10.76 3.09
N ASN A 81 4.46 10.84 1.98
CA ASN A 81 3.90 11.23 0.69
C ASN A 81 2.80 10.26 0.22
N LEU A 82 3.04 8.95 0.34
CA LEU A 82 2.05 7.94 0.01
C LEU A 82 0.79 8.07 0.88
N ARG A 83 0.96 8.32 2.19
CA ARG A 83 -0.16 8.53 3.10
C ARG A 83 -0.97 9.76 2.73
N ASP A 84 -0.31 10.87 2.36
CA ASP A 84 -1.02 12.09 1.93
C ASP A 84 -1.84 11.84 0.66
N ILE A 85 -1.25 11.19 -0.35
CA ILE A 85 -1.93 10.84 -1.61
C ILE A 85 -3.13 9.93 -1.34
N LEU A 86 -2.96 8.90 -0.52
CA LEU A 86 -4.05 8.00 -0.15
C LEU A 86 -5.13 8.71 0.67
N HIS A 87 -4.76 9.54 1.65
CA HIS A 87 -5.71 10.34 2.43
C HIS A 87 -6.46 11.35 1.58
N ARG A 88 -5.80 11.98 0.59
CA ARG A 88 -6.44 12.86 -0.38
C ARG A 88 -7.49 12.09 -1.17
N ARG A 89 -7.15 10.91 -1.70
CA ARG A 89 -8.11 10.03 -2.40
C ARG A 89 -9.27 9.60 -1.52
N VAL A 90 -9.03 9.15 -0.28
CA VAL A 90 -10.09 8.76 0.65
C VAL A 90 -11.00 9.95 0.95
N ARG A 91 -10.46 11.14 1.19
CA ARG A 91 -11.25 12.36 1.40
C ARG A 91 -12.12 12.70 0.18
N GLU A 92 -11.60 12.54 -1.03
CA GLU A 92 -12.37 12.75 -2.26
C GLU A 92 -13.45 11.67 -2.47
N GLN A 93 -13.17 10.41 -2.11
CA GLN A 93 -14.15 9.32 -2.16
C GLN A 93 -15.25 9.48 -1.10
N VAL A 94 -14.91 9.97 0.09
CA VAL A 94 -15.89 10.31 1.15
C VAL A 94 -16.77 11.48 0.71
N LYS A 95 -16.22 12.53 0.07
CA LYS A 95 -17.02 13.61 -0.54
C LYS A 95 -17.98 13.08 -1.61
N LYS A 96 -17.55 12.11 -2.44
CA LYS A 96 -18.41 11.49 -3.46
C LYS A 96 -19.52 10.60 -2.87
N LYS A 97 -19.31 10.00 -1.70
CA LYS A 97 -20.35 9.23 -0.97
C LYS A 97 -21.24 10.09 -0.06
N GLY A 98 -20.92 11.37 0.11
CA GLY A 98 -21.64 12.30 0.99
C GLY A 98 -22.87 12.97 0.38
N ASN A 99 -23.37 12.56 -0.80
CA ASN A 99 -24.66 13.04 -1.32
C ASN A 99 -25.84 12.14 -0.89
N GLY A 100 -25.80 11.64 0.34
CA GLY A 100 -26.82 10.78 0.91
C GLY A 100 -26.50 10.41 2.36
N GLN A 101 -26.71 11.35 3.29
CA GLN A 101 -26.90 11.01 4.70
C GLN A 101 -28.14 11.78 5.20
N PRO A 102 -29.35 11.19 5.15
CA PRO A 102 -30.49 11.66 5.89
C PRO A 102 -30.48 11.15 7.34
N SER A 103 -30.99 12.02 8.23
CA SER A 103 -31.30 11.93 9.67
C SER A 103 -30.16 11.98 10.68
#